data_AF-A0A536RLH7-F1
#
_entry.id   AF-A0A536RLH7-F1
#
_cell.length_a   1.000
_cell.length_b   1.000
_cell.length_c   1.000
_cell.angle_alpha   90.00
_cell.angle_beta   90.00
_cell.angle_gamma   90.00
#
_symmetry.space_group_name_H-M   'P 1'
#
loop_
_entity.id
_entity.type
_entity.pdbx_description
1 polymer ?
#
loop_
_entity_poly.entity_id
_entity_poly.type
_entity_poly.pdbx_seq_one_letter_code
_entity_poly.pdbx_strand_id
1 'polypeptide(L)'
;MASDPVRGKTIRWTYDNGPMAGKSFEHTFGEDGTVTWHEIGAQNKPRPPTNGQRKAGQGSTEPKAKYEVAPVNDDVYAVSYLSGSGYTLTSVLDFAGGTVVSFASNEKELVVQHGTFEVAERIGS
;
A
#
# COMPACT_ATOMS: atom_id res chain seq x y z
N MET A 1 9.23 23.44 0.19
CA MET A 1 8.04 22.57 0.16
C MET A 1 8.57 21.16 0.34
N ALA A 2 8.07 20.40 1.32
CA ALA A 2 8.48 19.01 1.46
C ALA A 2 8.14 18.26 0.17
N SER A 3 9.10 17.52 -0.39
CA SER A 3 8.86 16.67 -1.55
C SER A 3 7.88 15.57 -1.13
N ASP A 4 6.72 15.53 -1.80
CA ASP A 4 5.78 14.41 -1.74
C ASP A 4 5.93 13.64 -3.06
N PRO A 5 6.89 12.70 -3.15
CA PRO A 5 7.21 12.03 -4.41
C PRO A 5 6.14 11.04 -4.85
N VAL A 6 5.18 10.70 -3.98
CA VAL A 6 4.11 9.75 -4.30
C VAL A 6 2.84 10.44 -4.80
N ARG A 7 2.65 11.74 -4.50
CA ARG A 7 1.45 12.49 -4.89
C ARG A 7 1.15 12.40 -6.39
N GLY A 8 -0.10 12.13 -6.70
CA GLY A 8 -0.60 12.03 -8.07
C GLY A 8 -0.18 10.75 -8.80
N LYS A 9 0.56 9.83 -8.15
CA LYS A 9 1.10 8.61 -8.76
C LYS A 9 0.33 7.37 -8.35
N THR A 10 0.41 6.37 -9.22
CA THR A 10 0.09 4.99 -8.89
C THR A 10 1.40 4.23 -8.71
N ILE A 11 1.57 3.55 -7.58
CA ILE A 11 2.74 2.75 -7.24
C ILE A 11 2.29 1.31 -7.06
N ARG A 12 3.01 0.39 -7.67
CA ARG A 12 2.79 -1.04 -7.50
C ARG A 12 3.96 -1.61 -6.73
N TRP A 13 3.67 -2.36 -5.68
CA TRP A 13 4.71 -3.14 -5.01
C TRP A 13 4.35 -4.61 -4.93
N THR A 14 5.37 -5.45 -4.90
CA THR A 14 5.28 -6.90 -4.72
C THR A 14 6.10 -7.28 -3.50
N TYR A 15 5.51 -8.01 -2.57
CA TYR A 15 6.21 -8.46 -1.37
C TYR A 15 6.92 -9.79 -1.61
N ASP A 16 8.18 -9.87 -1.17
CA ASP A 16 9.01 -11.06 -1.26
C ASP A 16 8.89 -11.94 -0.02
N ASN A 17 8.47 -11.36 1.12
CA ASN A 17 8.35 -12.07 2.39
C ASN A 17 7.16 -11.60 3.24
N GLY A 18 6.95 -12.29 4.36
CA GLY A 18 5.84 -12.05 5.28
C GLY A 18 4.51 -12.63 4.79
N PRO A 19 3.40 -12.32 5.49
CA PRO A 19 2.08 -12.88 5.19
C PRO A 19 1.55 -12.56 3.79
N MET A 20 2.08 -11.52 3.14
CA MET A 20 1.72 -11.12 1.78
C MET A 20 2.78 -11.51 0.73
N ALA A 21 3.73 -12.39 1.06
CA ALA A 21 4.74 -12.86 0.11
C ALA A 21 4.12 -13.37 -1.21
N GLY A 22 4.70 -12.95 -2.33
CA GLY A 22 4.26 -13.25 -3.69
C GLY A 22 3.02 -12.48 -4.16
N LYS A 23 2.46 -11.59 -3.33
CA LYS A 23 1.32 -10.76 -3.71
C LYS A 23 1.78 -9.37 -4.13
N SER A 24 1.03 -8.81 -5.09
CA SER A 24 1.23 -7.47 -5.59
C SER A 24 0.04 -6.59 -5.21
N PHE A 25 0.31 -5.34 -4.88
CA PHE A 25 -0.71 -4.35 -4.56
C PHE A 25 -0.45 -3.10 -5.38
N GLU A 26 -1.54 -2.50 -5.86
CA GLU A 26 -1.53 -1.19 -6.47
C GLU A 26 -2.04 -0.17 -5.45
N HIS A 27 -1.30 0.92 -5.31
CA HIS A 27 -1.61 2.07 -4.46
C HIS A 27 -1.70 3.32 -5.32
N THR A 28 -2.85 3.95 -5.34
CA THR A 28 -3.05 5.21 -6.07
C THR A 28 -3.12 6.37 -5.07
N PHE A 29 -2.12 7.25 -5.13
CA PHE A 29 -2.01 8.45 -4.31
C PHE A 29 -2.62 9.64 -5.05
N GLY A 30 -3.75 10.13 -4.55
CA GLY A 30 -4.46 11.28 -5.11
C GLY A 30 -3.77 12.60 -4.84
N GLU A 31 -4.00 13.57 -5.74
CA GLU A 31 -3.62 14.98 -5.54
C GLU A 31 -4.24 15.58 -4.25
N ASP A 32 -5.35 15.00 -3.79
CA ASP A 32 -6.10 15.38 -2.59
C ASP A 32 -5.47 14.88 -1.27
N GLY A 33 -4.30 14.23 -1.32
CA GLY A 33 -3.62 13.70 -0.13
C GLY A 33 -4.26 12.41 0.41
N THR A 34 -4.93 11.65 -0.46
CA THR A 34 -5.53 10.37 -0.11
C THR A 34 -4.90 9.21 -0.89
N VAL A 35 -5.03 8.00 -0.37
CA VAL A 35 -4.55 6.78 -1.01
C VAL A 35 -5.70 5.79 -1.13
N THR A 36 -5.85 5.17 -2.30
CA THR A 36 -6.64 3.95 -2.50
C THR A 36 -5.73 2.79 -2.83
N TRP A 37 -6.16 1.56 -2.50
CA TRP A 37 -5.34 0.38 -2.76
C TRP A 37 -6.15 -0.87 -3.05
N HIS A 38 -5.57 -1.77 -3.83
CA HIS A 38 -6.14 -3.09 -4.09
C HIS A 38 -5.04 -4.12 -4.42
N GLU A 39 -5.32 -5.40 -4.18
CA GLU A 39 -4.45 -6.51 -4.61
C GLU A 39 -4.59 -6.70 -6.13
N ILE A 40 -3.49 -6.75 -6.86
CA ILE A 40 -3.46 -6.99 -8.31
C ILE A 40 -2.92 -8.39 -8.62
N GLY A 41 -3.31 -8.96 -9.76
CA GLY A 41 -2.83 -10.28 -10.21
C GLY A 41 -3.49 -11.49 -9.54
N ALA A 42 -4.46 -11.30 -8.64
CA ALA A 42 -5.27 -12.38 -8.05
C ALA A 42 -6.37 -12.88 -9.00
N GLN A 43 -6.04 -13.26 -10.24
CA GLN A 43 -6.94 -14.09 -11.04
C GLN A 43 -6.77 -15.56 -10.59
N ASN A 44 -7.83 -16.12 -9.98
CA ASN A 44 -8.07 -17.56 -9.76
C ASN A 44 -7.57 -18.24 -8.47
N LYS A 45 -7.60 -17.59 -7.30
CA LYS A 45 -7.71 -18.36 -6.04
C LYS A 45 -8.90 -17.88 -5.21
N PRO A 46 -9.88 -18.75 -4.89
CA PRO A 46 -10.86 -18.46 -3.86
C PRO A 46 -10.11 -18.08 -2.58
N ARG A 47 -10.38 -16.89 -2.05
CA ARG A 47 -9.82 -16.43 -0.78
C ARG A 47 -10.24 -17.43 0.31
N PRO A 48 -9.31 -18.05 1.05
CA PRO A 48 -9.69 -18.84 2.22
C PRO A 48 -10.48 -17.96 3.18
N PRO A 49 -11.54 -18.48 3.83
CA PRO A 49 -12.28 -17.70 4.81
C PRO A 49 -11.33 -17.28 5.93
N THR A 50 -11.04 -15.99 6.03
CA THR A 50 -10.47 -15.42 7.24
C THR A 50 -11.53 -15.53 8.33
N ASN A 51 -11.18 -16.01 9.53
CA ASN A 51 -12.06 -16.20 10.70
C ASN A 51 -12.68 -14.92 11.29
N GLY A 52 -12.89 -13.89 10.47
CA GLY A 52 -13.73 -12.73 10.78
C GLY A 52 -14.84 -12.64 9.74
N GLN A 53 -16.08 -12.87 10.18
CA GLN A 53 -17.29 -12.70 9.38
C GLN A 53 -17.28 -11.32 8.70
N ARG A 54 -17.11 -11.27 7.38
CA ARG A 54 -17.51 -10.10 6.60
C ARG A 54 -18.99 -10.28 6.23
N LYS A 55 -19.85 -9.41 6.77
CA LYS A 55 -21.23 -9.26 6.28
C LYS A 55 -21.15 -8.85 4.80
N ALA A 56 -21.65 -9.70 3.91
CA ALA A 56 -21.92 -9.35 2.54
C ALA A 56 -23.08 -8.34 2.53
N GLY A 57 -22.78 -7.07 2.23
CA GLY A 57 -23.82 -6.04 2.19
C GLY A 57 -23.25 -4.63 2.21
N GLN A 58 -22.68 -4.20 1.08
CA GLN A 58 -22.59 -2.82 0.56
C GLN A 58 -21.56 -2.84 -0.56
N GLY A 59 -21.86 -2.22 -1.71
CA GLY A 59 -20.96 -2.17 -2.86
C GLY A 59 -19.54 -1.79 -2.40
N SER A 60 -18.56 -2.64 -2.70
CA SER A 60 -17.20 -2.46 -2.19
C SER A 60 -16.60 -1.23 -2.85
N THR A 61 -16.76 -0.08 -2.20
CA THR A 61 -15.96 1.10 -2.53
C THR A 61 -14.52 0.72 -2.25
N GLU A 62 -13.61 1.04 -3.17
CA GLU A 62 -12.18 0.85 -2.92
C GLU A 62 -11.81 1.49 -1.58
N PRO A 63 -10.98 0.81 -0.76
CA PRO A 63 -10.58 1.39 0.51
C PRO A 63 -9.82 2.70 0.23
N LYS A 64 -10.19 3.76 0.95
CA LYS A 64 -9.63 5.11 0.83
C LYS A 64 -9.19 5.61 2.20
N ALA A 65 -7.99 6.18 2.30
CA ALA A 65 -7.48 6.77 3.54
C ALA A 65 -6.71 8.06 3.26
N LYS A 66 -6.57 8.94 4.27
CA LYS A 66 -5.53 9.98 4.23
C LYS A 66 -4.18 9.32 4.45
N TYR A 67 -3.15 9.79 3.75
CA TYR A 67 -1.78 9.36 3.97
C TYR A 67 -0.92 10.52 4.47
N GLU A 68 0.16 10.17 5.14
CA GLU A 68 1.25 11.08 5.48
C GLU A 68 2.52 10.60 4.78
N VAL A 69 3.40 11.55 4.44
CA VAL A 69 4.71 11.28 3.85
C VAL A 69 5.80 12.07 4.59
N ALA A 70 6.94 11.43 4.82
CA ALA A 70 8.09 12.06 5.42
C ALA A 70 9.37 11.65 4.67
N PRO A 71 10.25 12.60 4.29
CA PRO A 71 11.56 12.27 3.74
C PRO A 71 12.43 11.64 4.82
N VAL A 72 13.13 10.56 4.46
CA VAL A 72 14.20 9.96 5.27
C VAL A 72 15.55 10.49 4.81
N ASN A 73 15.75 10.53 3.48
CA ASN A 73 16.85 11.20 2.77
C ASN A 73 16.37 11.56 1.35
N ASP A 74 17.29 11.90 0.44
CA ASP A 74 16.95 12.38 -0.90
C ASP A 74 16.12 11.39 -1.74
N ASP A 75 16.40 10.09 -1.60
CA ASP A 75 15.79 9.01 -2.40
C ASP A 75 14.85 8.11 -1.59
N VAL A 76 14.83 8.25 -0.26
CA VAL A 76 14.07 7.38 0.64
C VAL A 76 12.98 8.15 1.38
N TYR A 77 11.75 7.63 1.32
CA TYR A 77 10.57 8.26 1.90
C TYR A 77 9.74 7.27 2.71
N ALA A 78 9.27 7.69 3.87
CA ALA A 78 8.27 6.95 4.63
C ALA A 78 6.87 7.44 4.25
N VAL A 79 5.96 6.52 3.98
CA VAL A 79 4.54 6.76 3.70
C VAL A 79 3.72 5.97 4.71
N SER A 80 2.74 6.60 5.35
CA SER A 80 1.89 5.92 6.33
C SER A 80 0.42 6.27 6.15
N TYR A 81 -0.47 5.29 6.35
CA TYR A 81 -1.91 5.53 6.39
C TYR A 81 -2.62 4.55 7.33
N LEU A 82 -3.66 5.06 8.01
CA LEU A 82 -4.59 4.25 8.81
C LEU A 82 -5.78 3.84 7.94
N SER A 83 -5.93 2.54 7.73
CA SER A 83 -7.06 2.00 6.98
C SER A 83 -8.32 1.85 7.85
N GLY A 84 -9.48 1.81 7.20
CA GLY A 84 -10.76 1.56 7.88
C GLY A 84 -10.88 0.18 8.54
N SER A 85 -9.94 -0.74 8.30
CA SER A 85 -9.88 -2.03 9.03
C SER A 85 -9.20 -1.95 10.39
N GLY A 86 -8.62 -0.79 10.74
CA GLY A 86 -7.85 -0.59 11.97
C GLY A 86 -6.36 -0.94 11.86
N TYR A 87 -5.88 -1.34 10.69
CA TYR A 87 -4.44 -1.45 10.42
C TYR A 87 -3.87 -0.12 9.93
N THR A 88 -2.72 0.25 10.48
CA THR A 88 -1.81 1.21 9.87
C THR A 88 -0.83 0.46 8.98
N LEU A 89 -0.67 0.93 7.74
CA LEU A 89 0.46 0.53 6.90
C LEU A 89 1.47 1.66 6.89
N THR A 90 2.70 1.37 7.28
CA THR A 90 3.84 2.28 7.13
C THR A 90 4.86 1.65 6.20
N SER A 91 5.11 2.27 5.05
CA SER A 91 6.05 1.80 4.03
C SER A 91 7.21 2.77 3.87
N VAL A 92 8.43 2.27 3.89
CA VAL A 92 9.64 3.00 3.50
C VAL A 92 9.96 2.63 2.06
N LEU A 93 9.98 3.62 1.18
CA LEU A 93 10.21 3.51 -0.25
C LEU A 93 11.57 4.08 -0.59
N ASP A 94 12.47 3.23 -1.08
CA ASP A 94 13.74 3.62 -1.68
C ASP A 94 13.59 3.73 -3.20
N PHE A 95 13.50 4.96 -3.70
CA PHE A 95 13.31 5.25 -5.12
C PHE A 95 14.55 5.01 -5.96
N ALA A 96 15.74 5.00 -5.36
CA ALA A 96 16.97 4.67 -6.09
C ALA A 96 17.08 3.15 -6.32
N GLY A 97 16.76 2.36 -5.30
CA GLY A 97 16.81 0.89 -5.35
C GLY A 97 15.54 0.21 -5.86
N GLY A 98 14.40 0.91 -5.91
CA GLY A 98 13.10 0.31 -6.21
C GLY A 98 12.66 -0.70 -5.15
N THR A 99 13.04 -0.49 -3.88
CA THR A 99 12.76 -1.42 -2.79
C THR A 99 11.78 -0.83 -1.78
N VAL A 100 10.98 -1.69 -1.16
CA VAL A 100 10.02 -1.31 -0.12
C VAL A 100 10.19 -2.15 1.12
N VAL A 101 10.10 -1.50 2.28
CA VAL A 101 9.90 -2.17 3.57
C VAL A 101 8.60 -1.65 4.18
N SER A 102 7.65 -2.54 4.44
CA SER A 102 6.35 -2.20 5.01
C SER A 102 6.15 -2.83 6.38
N PHE A 103 5.59 -2.05 7.28
CA PHE A 103 5.07 -2.46 8.57
C PHE A 103 3.54 -2.41 8.51
N ALA A 104 2.90 -3.57 8.57
CA ALA A 104 1.47 -3.66 8.81
C ALA A 104 1.25 -3.85 10.30
N SER A 105 0.59 -2.88 10.95
CA SER A 105 0.44 -2.88 12.41
C SER A 105 -0.94 -2.45 12.87
N ASN A 106 -1.34 -2.98 14.03
CA ASN A 106 -2.48 -2.53 14.82
C ASN A 106 -2.20 -2.83 16.31
N GLU A 107 -3.22 -2.80 17.16
CA GLU A 107 -3.09 -3.09 18.60
C GLU A 107 -2.70 -4.54 18.94
N LYS A 108 -2.84 -5.47 17.99
CA LYS A 108 -2.66 -6.94 18.19
C LYS A 108 -1.48 -7.51 17.43
N GLU A 109 -1.11 -6.88 16.32
CA GLU A 109 -0.16 -7.42 15.37
C GLU A 109 0.82 -6.35 14.92
N LEU A 110 2.06 -6.77 14.71
CA LEU A 110 3.12 -6.00 14.07
C LEU A 110 3.89 -6.93 13.14
N VAL A 111 3.78 -6.67 11.85
CA VAL A 111 4.37 -7.52 10.81
C VAL A 111 5.21 -6.67 9.88
N VAL A 112 6.45 -7.08 9.65
CA VAL A 112 7.34 -6.49 8.65
C VAL A 112 7.32 -7.33 7.36
N GLN A 113 7.35 -6.65 6.22
CA GLN A 113 7.37 -7.24 4.89
C GLN A 113 8.32 -6.44 4.00
N HIS A 114 9.09 -7.13 3.17
CA HIS A 114 10.01 -6.52 2.21
C HIS A 114 9.54 -6.83 0.80
N GLY A 115 9.91 -5.99 -0.14
CA GLY A 115 9.53 -6.16 -1.53
C GLY A 115 10.24 -5.21 -2.46
N THR A 116 9.78 -5.21 -3.70
CA THR A 116 10.15 -4.24 -4.72
C THR A 116 8.95 -3.42 -5.14
N PHE A 117 9.19 -2.23 -5.69
CA PHE A 117 8.12 -1.40 -6.23
C PHE A 117 8.51 -0.72 -7.54
N GLU A 118 7.48 -0.36 -8.29
CA GLU A 118 7.55 0.37 -9.54
C GLU A 118 6.48 1.48 -9.53
N VAL A 119 6.82 2.62 -10.12
CA VAL A 119 5.83 3.68 -10.39
C VAL A 119 5.12 3.31 -11.69
N ALA A 120 3.83 3.04 -11.60
CA ALA A 120 3.02 2.80 -12.79
C ALA A 120 2.82 4.14 -13.51
N GLU A 121 3.43 4.31 -14.69
CA GLU A 121 3.19 5.49 -15.51
C GLU A 121 1.70 5.55 -15.89
N ARG A 122 1.05 6.69 -15.65
CA ARG A 122 -0.21 7.01 -16.32
C ARG A 122 0.13 7.25 -17.80
N ILE A 123 -0.23 6.30 -18.67
CA ILE A 123 -0.43 6.65 -20.08
C ILE A 123 -1.57 7.68 -20.09
N GLY A 124 -1.22 8.92 -20.45
CA GLY A 124 -2.11 10.08 -20.39
C GLY A 124 -3.42 9.86 -21.15
N SER A 125 -4.48 10.49 -20.65
CA SER A 125 -5.68 10.81 -21.41
C SER A 125 -5.68 12.31 -21.69
#